data_AF-A0A645BHH9-F1
#
_entry.id   AF-A0A645BHH9-F1
#
_cell.length_a   1.000
_cell.length_b   1.000
_cell.length_c   1.000
_cell.angle_alpha   90.00
_cell.angle_beta   90.00
_cell.angle_gamma   90.00
#
_symmetry.space_group_name_H-M   'P 1'
#
loop_
_entity.id
_entity.type
_entity.pdbx_description
1 polymer ?
#
loop_
_entity_poly.entity_id
_entity_poly.type
_entity_poly.pdbx_seq_one_letter_code
_entity_poly.pdbx_strand_id
1 'polypeptide(L)' 'MLVSLNSDEDAATVQQLERESRSWGVSSVPTFVFARQSGIQGAEEPRVLADGIRQAWAEVVG' A
#
# COMPACT_ATOMS: atom_id res chain seq x y z
N MET A 1 -13.72 0.55 -25.27
CA MET A 1 -14.49 0.18 -24.07
C MET A 1 -13.70 -0.90 -23.36
N LEU A 2 -13.28 -0.67 -22.11
CA LEU A 2 -12.55 -1.68 -21.33
C LEU A 2 -13.54 -2.77 -20.94
N VAL A 3 -13.37 -3.97 -21.52
CA VAL A 3 -14.29 -5.12 -21.33
C VAL A 3 -14.43 -5.51 -19.86
N SER A 4 -13.43 -5.23 -19.02
CA SER A 4 -13.41 -5.51 -17.58
C SER A 4 -14.38 -4.66 -16.74
N LEU A 5 -14.93 -3.56 -17.27
CA LEU A 5 -15.89 -2.73 -16.53
C LEU A 5 -17.35 -3.16 -16.75
N ASN A 6 -17.58 -4.23 -17.53
CA ASN A 6 -18.92 -4.74 -17.85
C ASN A 6 -19.36 -5.90 -16.94
N SER A 7 -18.53 -6.29 -15.97
CA SER A 7 -18.83 -7.33 -14.97
C SER A 7 -18.30 -6.92 -13.59
N ASP A 8 -18.90 -7.47 -12.54
CA ASP A 8 -18.45 -7.27 -11.15
C ASP A 8 -17.34 -8.26 -10.74
N GLU A 9 -16.66 -8.88 -11.71
CA GLU A 9 -15.67 -9.93 -11.47
C GLU A 9 -14.54 -9.46 -10.53
N ASP A 10 -14.14 -8.20 -10.66
CA ASP A 10 -13.07 -7.59 -9.85
C ASP A 10 -13.56 -7.01 -8.52
N ALA A 11 -14.88 -6.91 -8.30
CA ALA A 11 -15.44 -6.22 -7.12
C ALA A 11 -15.02 -6.88 -5.81
N ALA A 12 -15.02 -8.22 -5.77
CA ALA A 12 -14.58 -8.98 -4.60
C ALA A 12 -13.09 -8.74 -4.30
N THR A 13 -12.25 -8.65 -5.34
CA THR A 13 -10.82 -8.38 -5.24
C THR A 13 -10.57 -6.98 -4.68
N VAL A 14 -11.23 -5.95 -5.22
CA VAL A 14 -11.11 -4.57 -4.73
C VAL A 14 -11.51 -4.47 -3.26
N GLN A 15 -12.65 -5.04 -2.88
CA GLN A 15 -13.10 -5.04 -1.49
C GLN A 15 -12.14 -5.76 -0.55
N GLN A 16 -11.50 -6.84 -1.01
CA GLN A 16 -10.50 -7.54 -0.22
C GLN A 16 -9.24 -6.70 -0.01
N LEU A 17 -8.76 -6.01 -1.06
CA LEU A 17 -7.62 -5.09 -0.96
C LEU A 17 -7.90 -3.90 -0.03
N GLU A 18 -9.12 -3.36 -0.05
CA GLU A 18 -9.55 -2.31 0.90
C GLU A 18 -9.54 -2.81 2.35
N ARG A 19 -10.06 -4.02 2.61
CA ARG A 19 -10.03 -4.61 3.96
C ARG A 19 -8.61 -4.87 4.44
N GLU A 20 -7.76 -5.42 3.57
CA GLU A 20 -6.37 -5.72 3.88
C GLU A 20 -5.59 -4.45 4.20
N SER A 21 -5.69 -3.40 3.38
CA SER A 21 -5.01 -2.13 3.65
C SER A 21 -5.48 -1.47 4.96
N ARG A 22 -6.78 -1.50 5.27
CA ARG A 22 -7.30 -1.03 6.56
C ARG A 22 -6.76 -1.84 7.75
N SER A 23 -6.55 -3.15 7.58
CA SER A 23 -5.96 -3.99 8.64
C SER A 23 -4.52 -3.58 8.99
N TRP A 24 -3.81 -2.91 8.08
CA TRP A 24 -2.49 -2.33 8.30
C TRP A 24 -2.53 -0.89 8.85
N GLY A 25 -3.72 -0.38 9.19
CA GLY A 25 -3.90 0.99 9.69
C GLY A 25 -3.93 2.07 8.62
N VAL A 26 -4.05 1.71 7.33
CA VAL A 26 -4.19 2.69 6.25
C VAL A 26 -5.53 3.42 6.36
N SER A 27 -5.47 4.75 6.46
CA SER A 27 -6.64 5.64 6.59
C SER A 27 -6.71 6.74 5.54
N SER A 28 -5.65 6.91 4.73
CA SER A 28 -5.55 7.93 3.67
C SER A 28 -4.75 7.39 2.48
N VAL A 29 -4.87 8.06 1.33
CA VAL A 29 -4.14 7.71 0.09
C VAL A 29 -3.40 8.94 -0.48
N PRO A 30 -2.22 8.75 -1.12
CA PRO A 30 -1.46 7.50 -1.19
C PRO A 30 -0.86 7.12 0.17
N THR A 31 -0.73 5.82 0.43
CA THR A 31 0.05 5.29 1.57
C THR A 31 0.99 4.21 1.04
N PHE A 32 2.26 4.30 1.41
CA PHE A 32 3.29 3.32 1.10
C PHE A 32 3.54 2.47 2.33
N VAL A 33 3.41 1.15 2.23
CA VAL A 33 3.64 0.20 3.33
C VAL A 33 4.93 -0.57 3.05
N PHE A 34 5.86 -0.56 3.99
CA PHE A 34 7.16 -1.22 3.87
C PHE A 34 7.23 -2.44 4.79
N ALA A 35 7.57 -3.60 4.23
CA ALA A 35 7.70 -4.89 4.93
C ALA A 35 6.50 -5.31 5.82
N ARG A 36 5.32 -4.69 5.65
CA ARG A 36 4.15 -4.79 6.57
C ARG A 36 4.46 -4.41 8.03
N GLN A 37 5.50 -3.60 8.25
CA GLN A 37 5.96 -3.20 9.59
C GLN A 37 5.85 -1.69 9.80
N SER A 38 6.04 -0.91 8.73
CA SER A 38 5.97 0.55 8.76
C SER A 38 5.22 1.10 7.54
N GLY A 39 4.79 2.36 7.61
CA GLY A 39 4.11 3.01 6.51
C GLY A 39 4.26 4.54 6.51
N ILE A 40 4.20 5.11 5.31
CA ILE A 40 4.28 6.56 5.05
C ILE A 40 3.01 6.97 4.33
N GLN A 41 2.28 7.92 4.91
CA GLN A 41 1.05 8.48 4.34
C GLN A 41 1.35 9.78 3.60
N GLY A 42 0.69 9.99 2.47
CA GLY A 42 0.86 11.17 1.64
C GLY A 42 1.86 11.00 0.50
N ALA A 43 1.78 11.92 -0.46
CA ALA A 43 2.70 11.99 -1.58
C ALA A 43 3.99 12.72 -1.16
N GLU A 44 4.77 12.06 -0.29
CA GLU A 44 6.03 12.58 0.22
C GLU A 44 7.12 12.68 -0.84
N GLU A 45 8.15 13.46 -0.53
CA GLU A 45 9.33 13.60 -1.39
C GLU A 45 10.00 12.24 -1.65
N PRO A 46 10.52 11.97 -2.87
CA PRO A 46 11.12 10.66 -3.20
C PRO A 46 12.23 10.20 -2.23
N ARG A 47 12.96 11.16 -1.64
CA ARG A 47 14.00 10.87 -0.65
C ARG A 47 13.43 10.24 0.63
N VAL A 48 12.26 10.69 1.08
CA VAL A 48 11.56 10.16 2.25
C VAL A 48 11.18 8.69 2.02
N LEU A 49 10.67 8.37 0.82
CA LEU A 49 10.35 6.98 0.45
C LEU A 49 11.61 6.11 0.34
N ALA A 50 12.70 6.63 -0.23
CA ALA A 50 13.96 5.91 -0.33
C ALA A 50 14.56 5.59 1.05
N ASP A 51 14.43 6.51 2.02
CA ASP A 51 14.86 6.29 3.40
C ASP A 51 13.98 5.24 4.09
N GLY A 52 12.66 5.28 3.88
CA GLY A 52 11.74 4.24 4.36
C GLY A 52 12.07 2.84 3.85
N ILE A 53 12.45 2.71 2.57
CA ILE A 53 12.90 1.44 1.98
C ILE A 53 14.18 0.93 2.67
N ARG A 54 15.18 1.79 2.87
CA ARG A 54 16.45 1.42 3.51
C ARG A 54 16.25 1.00 4.96
N GLN A 55 15.41 1.72 5.70
CA GLN A 55 15.08 1.39 7.07
C GLN A 55 14.39 0.03 7.16
N ALA A 56 13.34 -0.20 6.36
CA ALA A 56 12.63 -1.48 6.36
C ALA A 56 13.54 -2.65 5.98
N TRP A 57 14.50 -2.42 5.07
CA TRP A 57 15.51 -3.42 4.74
C TRP A 57 16.41 -3.75 5.94
N ALA A 58 16.91 -2.73 6.64
CA ALA A 58 17.76 -2.91 7.82
C ALA A 58 17.06 -3.69 8.94
N GLU A 59 15.76 -3.45 9.15
CA GLU A 59 14.93 -4.17 10.14
C GLU A 59 14.69 -5.64 9.76
N VAL A 60 14.74 -5.99 8.46
CA VAL A 60 14.54 -7.36 7.98
C VAL A 60 15.84 -8.19 8.04
N VAL A 61 17.00 -7.55 7.85
CA VAL A 61 18.30 -8.23 7.78
C VAL A 61 19.14 -8.16 9.07
N GLY A 62 18.75 -7.30 10.01
CA GLY A 62 19.35 -7.21 11.35
C GLY A 62 18.76 -8.22 12.31
#